data_AF-A0A842CM88-F1
#
_entry.id   AF-A0A842CM88-F1
#
_cell.length_a   1.000
_cell.length_b   1.000
_cell.length_c   1.000
_cell.angle_alpha   90.00
_cell.angle_beta   90.00
_cell.angle_gamma   90.00
#
_symmetry.space_group_name_H-M   'P 1'
#
loop_
_entity.id
_entity.type
_entity.pdbx_description
1 polymer ?
#
loop_
_entity_poly.entity_id
_entity_poly.type
_entity_poly.pdbx_seq_one_letter_code
_entity_poly.pdbx_strand_id
1 'polypeptide(L)' 'MAIKEGFINILDCGAKVDGFSDDTSYINFAMKMIEGNGGGTVIFPAGTIRISSPIIIPDSGYVSKRLAPI' A
#
# COMPACT_ATOMS: atom_id res chain seq x y z
N MET A 1 8.03 -17.21 1.82
CA MET A 1 7.40 -16.11 1.07
C MET A 1 8.49 -15.09 0.77
N ALA A 2 9.06 -15.08 -0.43
CA ALA A 2 10.17 -14.18 -0.75
C ALA A 2 9.61 -12.79 -1.06
N ILE A 3 9.91 -11.81 -0.22
CA ILE A 3 9.67 -10.39 -0.53
C ILE A 3 10.61 -10.02 -1.69
N LYS A 4 10.04 -9.76 -2.87
CA LYS A 4 10.81 -9.29 -4.01
C LYS A 4 11.02 -7.78 -3.83
N GLU A 5 12.19 -7.42 -3.30
CA GLU A 5 12.75 -6.06 -3.18
C GLU A 5 11.81 -4.97 -2.66
N GLY A 6 11.47 -4.94 -1.37
CA GLY A 6 10.88 -3.74 -0.72
C GLY A 6 9.53 -3.24 -1.27
N PHE A 7 8.90 -3.94 -2.21
CA PHE A 7 7.60 -3.58 -2.77
C PHE A 7 6.47 -4.31 -2.03
N ILE A 8 5.44 -3.56 -1.62
CA ILE A 8 4.23 -4.12 -0.99
C ILE A 8 3.01 -3.61 -1.73
N ASN A 9 2.27 -4.50 -2.38
CA ASN A 9 1.00 -4.17 -3.02
C ASN A 9 -0.12 -4.26 -1.98
N ILE A 10 -0.98 -3.24 -1.93
CA ILE A 10 -2.11 -3.24 -1.00
C ILE A 10 -3.12 -4.38 -1.27
N LEU A 11 -3.16 -4.92 -2.49
CA LEU A 11 -3.95 -6.13 -2.80
C LEU A 11 -3.44 -7.36 -2.06
N ASP A 12 -2.12 -7.50 -1.91
CA ASP A 12 -1.51 -8.60 -1.15
C ASP A 12 -1.80 -8.46 0.37
N CYS A 13 -2.11 -7.24 0.82
CA CYS A 13 -2.59 -6.98 2.18
C CYS A 13 -4.08 -7.28 2.36
N GLY A 14 -4.85 -7.43 1.27
CA GLY A 14 -6.30 -7.70 1.30
C GLY A 14 -7.18 -6.52 0.91
N ALA A 15 -6.61 -5.42 0.39
CA ALA A 15 -7.40 -4.32 -0.18
C ALA A 15 -8.21 -4.81 -1.39
N LYS A 16 -9.41 -4.25 -1.57
CA LYS A 16 -10.31 -4.60 -2.68
C LYS A 16 -10.23 -3.60 -3.81
N VAL A 17 -10.05 -2.32 -3.50
CA VAL A 17 -9.88 -1.27 -4.51
C VAL A 17 -11.09 -1.19 -5.47
N ASP A 18 -12.28 -1.42 -4.92
CA ASP A 18 -13.57 -1.45 -5.63
C ASP A 18 -14.37 -0.13 -5.54
N GLY A 19 -13.87 0.85 -4.76
CA GLY A 19 -14.52 2.14 -4.48
C GLY A 19 -15.63 2.12 -3.43
N PHE A 20 -15.99 0.94 -2.91
CA PHE A 20 -17.05 0.75 -1.92
C PHE A 20 -16.51 0.28 -0.57
N SER A 21 -15.65 -0.72 -0.60
CA SER A 21 -15.00 -1.30 0.56
C SER A 21 -13.93 -0.35 1.08
N ASP A 22 -13.84 -0.23 2.40
CA ASP A 22 -12.83 0.62 3.03
C ASP A 22 -11.46 -0.05 2.97
N ASP A 23 -10.53 0.58 2.23
CA ASP A 23 -9.17 0.06 2.03
C ASP A 23 -8.16 0.65 3.04
N THR A 24 -8.60 1.54 3.94
CA THR A 24 -7.71 2.35 4.80
C THR A 24 -6.78 1.51 5.67
N SER A 25 -7.32 0.44 6.30
CA SER A 25 -6.55 -0.41 7.21
C SER A 25 -5.45 -1.19 6.49
N TYR A 26 -5.69 -1.62 5.25
CA TYR A 26 -4.73 -2.35 4.43
C TYR A 26 -3.58 -1.46 3.95
N ILE A 27 -3.86 -0.19 3.66
CA ILE A 27 -2.82 0.80 3.33
C ILE A 27 -1.93 1.05 4.55
N ASN A 28 -2.53 1.29 5.73
CA ASN A 28 -1.76 1.49 6.97
C ASN A 28 -0.93 0.25 7.35
N PHE A 29 -1.46 -0.96 7.07
CA PHE A 29 -0.70 -2.19 7.25
C PHE A 29 0.49 -2.28 6.30
N ALA A 30 0.32 -1.96 5.01
CA ALA A 30 1.41 -1.91 4.04
C ALA A 30 2.52 -0.92 4.45
N MET A 31 2.12 0.27 4.94
CA MET A 31 3.06 1.27 5.46
C MET A 31 3.88 0.73 6.64
N LYS A 32 3.23 0.07 7.60
CA LYS A 32 3.92 -0.54 8.75
C LYS A 32 4.89 -1.65 8.34
N MET A 33 4.56 -2.41 7.30
CA MET A 33 5.44 -3.45 6.80
C MET A 33 6.70 -2.89 6.12
N ILE A 34 6.59 -1.82 5.32
CA ILE A 34 7.79 -1.19 4.73
C ILE A 34 8.63 -0.48 5.79
N GLU A 35 8.02 0.07 6.83
CA GLU A 35 8.74 0.66 7.97
C GLU A 35 9.60 -0.38 8.68
N GLY A 36 9.03 -1.55 9.00
CA GLY A 36 9.76 -2.66 9.63
C GLY A 36 10.92 -3.21 8.78
N ASN A 37 10.88 -2.98 7.47
CA ASN A 37 11.95 -3.38 6.54
C ASN A 37 13.03 -2.29 6.36
N GLY A 38 12.94 -1.16 7.06
CA GLY A 38 13.86 -0.03 6.91
C GLY A 38 13.58 0.83 5.68
N GLY A 39 12.38 0.74 5.11
CA GLY A 39 11.95 1.46 3.92
C GLY A 39 11.35 0.53 2.84
N GLY A 40 10.77 1.14 1.81
CA GLY A 40 10.18 0.38 0.70
C GLY A 40 9.25 1.22 -0.17
N THR A 41 8.49 0.54 -1.02
CA THR A 41 7.52 1.13 -1.93
C THR A 41 6.17 0.45 -1.75
N VAL A 42 5.13 1.23 -1.46
CA VAL A 42 3.75 0.73 -1.46
C VAL A 42 3.17 0.89 -2.87
N ILE A 43 2.68 -0.21 -3.43
CA ILE A 43 2.06 -0.25 -4.76
C ILE A 43 0.55 -0.12 -4.59
N PHE A 44 0.00 0.86 -5.31
CA PHE A 44 -1.43 1.07 -5.46
C PHE A 44 -1.86 0.58 -6.85
N PRO A 45 -2.72 -0.46 -6.93
CA PRO A 45 -3.19 -0.97 -8.21
C PRO A 45 -4.13 0.03 -8.89
N ALA A 46 -4.44 -0.22 -10.16
CA ALA A 46 -5.48 0.53 -10.85
C ALA A 46 -6.86 0.20 -10.25
N GLY A 47 -7.67 1.23 -10.02
CA GLY A 47 -9.03 1.12 -9.50
C GLY A 47 -9.36 2.30 -8.58
N THR A 48 -10.41 2.14 -7.78
CA THR A 48 -10.89 3.20 -6.87
C THR A 48 -10.65 2.78 -5.44
N ILE A 49 -9.82 3.53 -4.73
CA ILE A 49 -9.47 3.25 -3.34
C ILE A 49 -10.34 4.12 -2.45
N ARG A 50 -11.11 3.51 -1.56
CA ARG A 50 -11.89 4.25 -0.57
C ARG A 50 -11.08 4.40 0.71
N ILE A 51 -10.89 5.65 1.14
CA ILE A 51 -10.19 6.00 2.37
C ILE A 51 -11.20 6.71 3.29
N SER A 52 -11.42 6.18 4.49
CA SER A 52 -12.35 6.74 5.48
C SER A 52 -11.65 7.36 6.70
N SER A 53 -10.38 7.03 6.91
CA SER A 53 -9.58 7.46 8.06
C SER A 53 -8.17 7.86 7.62
N PRO A 54 -7.38 8.54 8.47
CA PRO A 54 -6.04 9.00 8.11
C PRO A 54 -5.11 7.86 7.68
N ILE A 55 -4.28 8.15 6.68
CA ILE A 55 -3.14 7.30 6.32
C ILE A 55 -1.93 7.76 7.14
N ILE A 56 -1.32 6.83 7.86
CA ILE A 56 -0.15 7.09 8.68
C ILE A 56 1.09 6.87 7.82
N ILE A 57 1.83 7.95 7.55
CA ILE A 57 3.09 7.91 6.82
C ILE A 57 4.23 7.76 7.84
N PRO A 58 5.02 6.68 7.78
CA PRO A 58 6.15 6.48 8.68
C PRO A 58 7.31 7.41 8.31
N ASP A 59 8.16 7.73 9.30
CA ASP A 59 9.26 8.70 9.18
C ASP A 59 10.37 8.24 8.20
N SER A 60 10.41 6.94 7.86
CA SER A 60 11.42 6.30 7.01
C SER A 60 11.29 6.61 5.50
N GLY A 61 10.35 7.46 5.10
CA GLY A 61 10.19 7.92 3.73
C GLY A 61 9.42 6.93 2.84
N TYR A 62 8.46 7.44 2.07
CA TYR A 62 7.62 6.66 1.17
C TYR A 62 7.79 7.13 -0.28
N VAL A 63 7.81 6.19 -1.23
CA VAL A 63 7.70 6.46 -2.66
C VAL A 63 6.45 5.75 -3.17
N SER A 64 5.50 6.46 -3.80
CA SER A 64 4.47 5.83 -4.62
C SER A 64 4.90 5.75 -6.08
N LYS A 65 4.62 4.61 -6.69
CA LYS A 65 4.73 4.44 -8.14
C LYS A 65 3.40 3.95 -8.68
N ARG A 66 2.79 4.74 -9.57
CA ARG A 66 1.65 4.28 -10.37
C ARG A 66 2.19 3.39 -11.49
N LEU A 67 1.86 2.11 -11.49
CA LEU A 67 2.15 1.24 -12.64
C LEU A 67 1.19 1.65 -13.77
N ALA A 68 1.74 2.02 -14.92
CA ALA A 68 0.94 2.30 -16.11
C ALA A 68 0.17 1.02 -16.52
N PRO A 69 -1.04 1.15 -17.10
CA PRO A 69 -1.76 0.00 -17.63
C PRO A 69 -0.91 -0.65 -18.75
N ILE A 70 -0.79 -1.98 -18.69
CA ILE A 70 -0.22 -2.82 -19.77
C ILE A 70 -1.18 -2.90 -20.96
#